data_AF-A0A1A9GEE7-F1
#
_entry.id   AF-A0A1A9GEE7-F1
#
_cell.length_a   1.000
_cell.length_b   1.000
_cell.length_c   1.000
_cell.angle_alpha   90.00
_cell.angle_beta   90.00
_cell.angle_gamma   90.00
#
_symmetry.space_group_name_H-M   'P 1'
#
loop_
_entity.id
_entity.type
_entity.pdbx_description
1 polymer ?
#
loop_
_entity_poly.entity_id
_entity_poly.type
_entity_poly.pdbx_seq_one_letter_code
_entity_poly.pdbx_strand_id
1 'polypeptide(L)'
;MTRSPERQALLFRMEEARRQTQRQLDMIDRQITAKMTALVPSLGRRRSGYRRGKPPAPEAFLARYRSSLAAITAERQPEIDALARKLARQEAAIAAFQARPEFNASARGPERECRHHRRERSAP
;
A
#
# COMPACT_ATOMS: atom_id res chain seq x y z
N MET A 1 14.38 19.72 -22.11
CA MET A 1 14.43 18.28 -22.41
C MET A 1 14.92 17.52 -21.17
N THR A 2 14.14 17.47 -20.09
CA THR A 2 14.49 16.69 -18.88
C THR A 2 13.54 15.49 -18.79
N ARG A 3 13.60 14.64 -19.82
CA ARG A 3 12.62 13.57 -20.07
C ARG A 3 13.29 12.23 -19.85
N SER A 4 13.07 11.63 -18.67
CA SER A 4 13.21 10.20 -18.32
C SER A 4 13.82 10.00 -16.92
N PRO A 5 15.07 10.39 -16.61
CA PRO A 5 15.71 10.04 -15.34
C PRO A 5 15.11 10.77 -14.13
N GLU A 6 14.74 12.05 -14.27
CA GLU A 6 14.09 12.81 -13.19
C GLU A 6 12.69 12.28 -12.86
N ARG A 7 11.93 11.87 -13.90
CA ARG A 7 10.62 11.23 -13.75
C ARG A 7 10.74 9.87 -13.05
N GLN A 8 11.76 9.08 -13.40
CA GLN A 8 12.07 7.81 -12.74
C GLN A 8 12.50 8.01 -11.28
N ALA A 9 13.34 9.01 -11.01
CA ALA A 9 13.76 9.34 -9.64
C ALA A 9 12.57 9.79 -8.77
N LEU A 10 11.63 10.56 -9.34
CA LEU A 10 10.41 10.96 -8.64
C LEU A 10 9.50 9.76 -8.36
N LEU A 11 9.29 8.89 -9.36
CA LEU A 11 8.52 7.65 -9.18
C LEU A 11 9.13 6.78 -8.08
N PHE A 12 10.45 6.58 -8.10
CA PHE A 12 11.15 5.81 -7.08
C PHE A 12 10.92 6.37 -5.68
N ARG A 13 10.97 7.71 -5.51
CA ARG A 13 10.67 8.36 -4.23
C ARG A 13 9.23 8.14 -3.77
N MET A 14 8.26 8.17 -4.70
CA MET A 14 6.85 7.89 -4.38
C MET A 14 6.65 6.43 -3.95
N GLU A 15 7.29 5.49 -4.64
CA GLU A 15 7.26 4.06 -4.31
C GLU A 15 7.92 3.75 -2.96
N GLU A 16 9.04 4.39 -2.65
CA GLU A 16 9.68 4.26 -1.33
C GLU A 16 8.79 4.83 -0.22
N ALA A 17 8.12 5.96 -0.44
CA ALA A 17 7.16 6.50 0.54
C ALA A 17 5.95 5.56 0.76
N ARG A 18 5.51 4.85 -0.29
CA ARG A 18 4.50 3.78 -0.19
C ARG A 18 5.02 2.61 0.65
N ARG A 19 6.21 2.10 0.33
CA ARG A 19 6.87 0.99 1.06
C ARG A 19 7.08 1.32 2.53
N GLN A 20 7.46 2.56 2.84
CA GLN A 20 7.60 3.00 4.23
C GLN A 20 6.27 2.94 4.98
N THR A 21 5.18 3.42 4.37
CA THR A 21 3.83 3.37 4.97
C THR A 21 3.36 1.91 5.14
N GLN A 22 3.67 1.03 4.19
CA GLN A 22 3.40 -0.41 4.32
C GLN A 22 4.19 -1.04 5.48
N ARG A 23 5.50 -0.73 5.60
CA ARG A 23 6.31 -1.22 6.72
C ARG A 23 5.79 -0.75 8.07
N GLN A 24 5.19 0.44 8.15
CA GLN A 24 4.54 0.92 9.38
C GLN A 24 3.33 0.06 9.74
N LEU A 25 2.48 -0.30 8.78
CA LEU A 25 1.38 -1.24 8.99
C LEU A 25 1.90 -2.61 9.45
N ASP A 26 2.89 -3.17 8.75
CA ASP A 26 3.49 -4.46 9.11
C ASP A 26 4.09 -4.43 10.54
N MET A 27 4.66 -3.30 10.96
CA MET A 27 5.18 -3.13 12.31
C MET A 27 4.06 -3.10 13.36
N ILE A 28 2.92 -2.48 13.07
CA ILE A 28 1.75 -2.49 13.95
C ILE A 28 1.23 -3.92 14.09
N ASP A 29 1.10 -4.67 12.99
CA ASP A 29 0.63 -6.06 13.02
C ASP A 29 1.55 -6.97 13.83
N ARG A 30 2.87 -6.77 13.70
CA ARG A 30 3.86 -7.46 14.53
C ARG A 30 3.74 -7.08 16.00
N GLN A 31 3.48 -5.81 16.33
CA GLN A 31 3.26 -5.38 17.71
C GLN A 31 1.98 -5.98 18.31
N ILE A 32 0.89 -6.05 17.55
CA ILE A 32 -0.36 -6.70 17.96
C ILE A 32 -0.08 -8.18 18.25
N THR A 33 0.58 -8.87 17.32
CA THR A 33 0.92 -10.30 17.46
C THR A 33 1.84 -10.54 18.65
N ALA A 34 2.88 -9.74 18.83
CA ALA A 34 3.82 -9.86 19.95
C ALA A 34 3.14 -9.63 21.29
N LYS A 35 2.28 -8.59 21.41
CA LYS A 35 1.48 -8.34 22.61
C LYS A 35 0.54 -9.52 22.91
N MET A 36 -0.13 -10.06 21.89
CA MET A 36 -1.01 -11.20 22.05
C MET A 36 -0.26 -12.45 22.54
N THR A 37 0.88 -12.78 21.93
CA THR A 37 1.71 -13.92 22.34
C THR A 37 2.24 -13.77 23.77
N ALA A 38 2.63 -12.56 24.17
CA ALA A 38 3.05 -12.28 25.55
C ALA A 38 1.91 -12.44 26.57
N LEU A 39 0.66 -12.23 26.16
CA LEU A 39 -0.51 -12.40 27.03
C LEU A 39 -0.90 -13.86 27.22
N VAL A 40 -0.62 -14.76 26.27
CA VAL A 40 -1.05 -16.19 26.33
C VAL A 40 -0.68 -16.89 27.64
N PRO A 41 0.57 -16.82 28.16
CA PRO A 41 0.93 -17.46 29.44
C PRO A 41 0.17 -16.86 30.64
N SER A 42 -0.04 -15.54 30.64
CA SER A 42 -0.79 -14.84 31.69
C SER A 42 -2.28 -15.20 31.69
N LEU A 43 -2.83 -15.43 30.48
CA LEU A 43 -4.21 -15.85 30.29
C LEU A 43 -4.46 -17.28 30.79
N GLY A 44 -3.44 -18.15 30.75
CA GLY A 44 -3.46 -19.49 31.33
C GLY A 44 -3.29 -19.52 32.85
N ARG A 45 -2.44 -18.64 33.43
CA ARG A 45 -2.13 -18.64 34.87
C ARG A 45 -3.21 -18.02 35.77
N ARG A 46 -3.97 -17.02 35.31
CA ARG A 46 -4.87 -16.23 36.19
C ARG A 46 -6.07 -16.98 36.81
N ARG A 47 -6.25 -18.28 36.57
CA ARG A 47 -7.28 -19.10 37.24
C ARG A 47 -6.85 -20.52 37.60
N SER A 48 -5.60 -20.73 38.03
CA SER A 48 -5.28 -21.93 38.84
C SER A 48 -5.79 -21.78 40.28
N GLY A 49 -7.00 -21.24 40.45
CA GLY A 49 -7.78 -21.42 41.67
C GLY A 49 -8.60 -22.68 41.46
N TYR A 50 -8.10 -23.81 41.96
CA TYR A 50 -8.82 -25.08 42.11
C TYR A 50 -10.03 -24.90 43.06
N ARG A 51 -10.97 -24.00 42.75
CA ARG A 51 -12.23 -23.88 43.50
C ARG A 51 -13.23 -24.85 42.88
N ARG A 52 -13.22 -26.09 43.37
CA ARG A 52 -14.10 -27.22 42.99
C ARG A 52 -13.80 -27.93 41.67
N GLY A 53 -12.63 -28.54 41.53
CA GLY A 53 -12.41 -29.73 40.68
C GLY A 53 -12.81 -29.69 39.18
N LYS A 54 -13.24 -28.55 38.64
CA LYS A 54 -13.70 -28.43 37.25
C LYS A 54 -12.69 -27.61 36.47
N PRO A 55 -12.01 -28.20 35.47
CA PRO A 55 -11.05 -27.46 34.65
C PRO A 55 -11.75 -26.28 33.96
N PRO A 56 -11.08 -25.12 33.82
CA PRO A 56 -11.65 -23.98 33.12
C PRO A 56 -12.03 -24.40 31.70
N ALA A 57 -13.28 -24.15 31.32
CA ALA A 57 -13.80 -24.51 30.00
C ALA A 57 -12.92 -23.90 28.90
N PRO A 58 -12.49 -24.67 27.88
CA PRO A 58 -11.69 -24.17 26.76
C PRO A 58 -12.33 -22.95 26.07
N GLU A 59 -13.66 -22.91 26.01
CA GLU A 59 -14.44 -21.80 25.47
C GLU A 59 -14.23 -20.49 26.24
N ALA A 60 -14.12 -20.55 27.57
CA ALA A 60 -13.89 -19.37 28.40
C ALA A 60 -12.50 -18.78 28.18
N PHE A 61 -11.50 -19.61 27.83
CA PHE A 61 -10.19 -19.14 27.40
C PHE A 61 -10.26 -18.45 26.04
N LEU A 62 -10.90 -19.07 25.05
CA LEU A 62 -11.05 -18.51 23.70
C LEU A 62 -11.84 -17.20 23.71
N ALA A 63 -12.90 -17.10 24.51
CA ALA A 63 -13.67 -15.87 24.66
C ALA A 63 -12.81 -14.71 25.20
N ARG A 64 -12.00 -14.97 26.23
CA ARG A 64 -11.05 -13.99 26.78
C ARG A 64 -9.97 -13.61 25.78
N TYR A 65 -9.42 -14.60 25.07
CA TYR A 65 -8.43 -14.37 24.02
C TYR A 65 -8.98 -13.45 22.92
N ARG A 66 -10.18 -13.73 22.40
CA ARG A 66 -10.85 -12.90 21.40
C ARG A 66 -11.15 -11.49 21.91
N SER A 67 -11.61 -11.37 23.16
CA SER A 67 -11.85 -10.06 23.79
C SER A 67 -10.56 -9.25 23.94
N SER A 68 -9.46 -9.86 24.38
CA SER A 68 -8.16 -9.19 24.46
C SER A 68 -7.61 -8.78 23.09
N LEU A 69 -7.78 -9.62 22.08
CA LEU A 69 -7.42 -9.29 20.70
C LEU A 69 -8.22 -8.09 20.20
N ALA A 70 -9.54 -8.12 20.37
CA ALA A 70 -10.42 -7.04 19.95
C ALA A 70 -10.07 -5.71 20.64
N ALA A 71 -9.71 -5.74 21.93
CA ALA A 71 -9.30 -4.54 22.66
C ALA A 71 -7.99 -3.95 22.09
N ILE A 72 -6.96 -4.79 21.90
CA ILE A 72 -5.67 -4.36 21.35
C ILE A 72 -5.82 -3.83 19.92
N THR A 73 -6.64 -4.50 19.10
CA THR A 73 -6.92 -4.05 17.74
C THR A 73 -7.71 -2.74 17.75
N ALA A 74 -8.72 -2.59 18.61
CA ALA A 74 -9.50 -1.35 18.71
C ALA A 74 -8.65 -0.14 19.11
N GLU A 75 -7.69 -0.30 20.03
CA GLU A 75 -6.73 0.76 20.39
C GLU A 75 -5.86 1.20 19.21
N ARG A 76 -5.54 0.28 18.28
CA ARG A 76 -4.69 0.56 17.10
C ARG A 76 -5.47 0.87 15.84
N GLN A 77 -6.78 0.63 15.82
CA GLN A 77 -7.64 0.83 14.68
C GLN A 77 -7.57 2.24 14.07
N PRO A 78 -7.59 3.35 14.84
CA PRO A 78 -7.51 4.67 14.23
C PRO A 78 -6.17 4.93 13.52
N GLU A 79 -5.08 4.35 14.03
CA GLU A 79 -3.74 4.42 13.43
C GLU A 79 -3.69 3.59 12.13
N ILE A 80 -4.21 2.36 12.17
CA ILE A 80 -4.33 1.48 10.99
C ILE A 80 -5.16 2.15 9.90
N ASP A 81 -6.34 2.68 10.25
CA ASP A 81 -7.23 3.34 9.30
C ASP A 81 -6.59 4.58 8.69
N ALA A 82 -5.85 5.37 9.48
CA ALA A 82 -5.13 6.54 8.99
C ALA A 82 -4.02 6.16 7.99
N LEU A 83 -3.24 5.13 8.30
CA LEU A 83 -2.19 4.62 7.43
C LEU A 83 -2.76 3.97 6.16
N ALA A 84 -3.86 3.22 6.27
CA ALA A 84 -4.55 2.61 5.14
C ALA A 84 -5.08 3.68 4.17
N ARG A 85 -5.71 4.74 4.69
CA ARG A 85 -6.15 5.88 3.87
C ARG A 85 -4.96 6.59 3.20
N LYS A 86 -3.84 6.74 3.91
CA LYS A 86 -2.61 7.32 3.36
C LYS A 86 -2.05 6.46 2.22
N LEU A 87 -2.02 5.14 2.41
CA LEU A 87 -1.55 4.18 1.41
C LEU A 87 -2.41 4.26 0.14
N ALA A 88 -3.74 4.25 0.28
CA ALA A 88 -4.66 4.38 -0.85
C ALA A 88 -4.43 5.68 -1.65
N ARG A 89 -4.16 6.80 -0.96
CA ARG A 89 -3.82 8.08 -1.62
C ARG A 89 -2.48 8.01 -2.35
N GLN A 90 -1.48 7.37 -1.77
CA GLN A 90 -0.17 7.18 -2.41
C GLN A 90 -0.28 6.31 -3.66
N GLU A 91 -1.03 5.21 -3.58
CA GLU A 91 -1.27 4.31 -4.72
C GLU A 91 -2.01 5.02 -5.85
N ALA A 92 -3.06 5.78 -5.54
CA ALA A 92 -3.76 6.60 -6.52
C ALA A 92 -2.84 7.66 -7.16
N ALA A 93 -1.98 8.31 -6.38
CA ALA A 93 -1.02 9.29 -6.89
C ALA A 93 0.04 8.65 -7.81
N ILE A 94 0.57 7.47 -7.45
CA ILE A 94 1.50 6.71 -8.28
C ILE A 94 0.82 6.27 -9.58
N ALA A 95 -0.39 5.73 -9.52
CA ALA A 95 -1.15 5.33 -10.69
C ALA A 95 -1.42 6.51 -11.64
N ALA A 96 -1.84 7.66 -11.10
CA ALA A 96 -2.04 8.88 -11.87
C ALA A 96 -0.73 9.41 -12.48
N PHE A 97 0.38 9.30 -11.75
CA PHE A 97 1.70 9.71 -12.24
C PHE A 97 2.16 8.82 -13.40
N GLN A 98 1.97 7.50 -13.30
CA GLN A 98 2.29 6.55 -14.35
C GLN A 98 1.39 6.73 -15.58
N ALA A 99 0.10 6.99 -15.37
CA ALA A 99 -0.91 7.22 -16.41
C ALA A 99 -0.77 8.55 -17.15
N ARG A 100 0.09 9.47 -16.69
CA ARG A 100 0.45 10.69 -17.43
C ARG A 100 1.64 10.40 -18.35
N PRO A 101 1.42 10.12 -19.66
CA PRO A 101 2.48 10.19 -20.64
C PRO A 101 2.84 11.66 -20.81
N GLU A 102 4.05 12.05 -20.41
CA GLU A 102 4.55 13.34 -20.85
C GLU A 102 4.77 13.29 -22.37
N PHE A 103 3.76 13.73 -23.11
CA PHE A 103 3.86 14.13 -24.51
C PHE A 103 4.19 13.00 -25.52
N ASN A 104 3.46 11.88 -25.48
CA ASN A 104 3.39 11.01 -26.65
C ASN A 104 2.39 11.64 -27.65
N ALA A 105 2.85 11.95 -28.88
CA ALA A 105 2.07 12.44 -30.03
C ALA A 105 1.97 13.96 -30.32
N SER A 106 3.11 14.66 -30.46
CA SER A 106 3.21 15.71 -31.51
C SER A 106 4.35 15.47 -32.51
N ALA A 107 5.05 14.34 -32.42
CA ALA A 107 5.96 13.86 -33.46
C ALA A 107 5.24 13.07 -34.58
N ARG A 108 3.96 13.38 -34.84
CA ARG A 108 3.34 13.09 -36.14
C ARG A 108 3.08 14.42 -36.82
N GLY A 109 4.15 15.02 -37.35
CA GLY A 109 3.96 15.92 -38.47
C GLY A 109 3.30 15.11 -39.59
N PRO A 110 2.20 15.56 -40.20
CA PRO A 110 1.79 14.97 -41.45
C PRO A 110 2.90 15.27 -42.45
N GLU A 111 3.64 14.24 -42.84
CA GLU A 111 4.47 14.24 -44.04
C GLU A 111 3.60 14.76 -45.17
N ARG A 112 3.80 16.03 -45.53
CA ARG A 112 3.29 16.58 -46.79
C ARG A 112 4.16 16.02 -47.91
N GLU A 113 4.02 14.73 -48.17
CA GLU A 113 4.38 14.19 -49.47
C GLU A 113 3.22 14.47 -50.44
N CYS A 114 3.18 15.69 -50.94
CA CYS A 114 2.63 15.95 -52.27
C CYS A 114 3.80 16.33 -53.16
N ARG A 115 4.51 15.29 -53.64
CA ARG A 115 5.21 15.38 -54.92
C ARG A 115 4.20 15.83 -55.97
N HIS A 116 4.29 17.05 -56.44
CA HIS A 116 3.96 17.35 -57.83
C HIS A 116 5.17 17.95 -58.50
N HIS A 117 5.56 17.25 -59.56
CA HIS A 117 6.80 17.41 -60.30
C HIS A 117 6.99 18.82 -60.84
N ARG A 118 8.21 19.30 -60.62
CA ARG A 118 8.83 20.42 -61.31
C ARG A 118 9.06 20.04 -62.78
N ARG A 119 8.43 20.79 -63.68
CA ARG A 119 8.87 21.26 -65.01
C ARG A 119 9.77 20.35 -65.87
N GLU A 120 9.27 20.03 -67.07
CA GLU A 120 9.99 20.08 -68.36
C GLU A 120 8.91 20.49 -69.40
N ARG A 121 8.84 21.73 -69.92
CA ARG A 121 9.58 22.40 -71.02
C ARG A 121 9.65 21.64 -72.35
N SER A 122 9.32 22.39 -73.42
CA SER A 122 9.53 22.20 -74.88
C SER A 122 8.39 21.50 -75.65
N ALA A 123 7.51 22.20 -76.40
CA ALA A 123 7.66 22.89 -77.72
C ALA A 123 7.59 21.90 -78.91
N PRO A 124 7.19 22.28 -80.16
CA PRO A 124 6.90 23.61 -80.70
C PRO A 124 5.40 23.94 -80.93
#